data_AF-A0A954H4Y2-F1
#
_entry.id   AF-A0A954H4Y2-F1
#
_cell.length_a   1.000
_cell.length_b   1.000
_cell.length_c   1.000
_cell.angle_alpha   90.00
_cell.angle_beta   90.00
_cell.angle_gamma   90.00
#
_symmetry.space_group_name_H-M   'P 1'
#
loop_
_entity.id
_entity.type
_entity.pdbx_description
1 polymer ?
#
loop_
_entity_poly.entity_id
_entity_poly.type
_entity_poly.pdbx_seq_one_letter_code
_entity_poly.pdbx_strand_id
1 'polypeptide(L)'
;EYMFLDDTACNLSSINLKKMMKADGTFDVERFRTAASIFLTAQEILVDHASYPTPSIAENSHLYRPLGLGYANLGSLLMSMGHPYDSHAGHGICGALTALLTGQGYLTSSQIAKNVGPFAGYRENEKPMLRVMQMHRQAVEDIDEACPQYLKDAARDVWIDCLDSGRRYGYRNAQATVLAPTGTIAFMMDCDTTGIEPDIALVKYKQLAGGGMMKIVNRTVPQALTTLGYSEDSIEKILAYIDTHDTIEGAPGLLEEHLPVFDCAFKPANGKRSINWRAHVGMMAAAQPFLSGAISKTVNMPSDSTVEDIKDAYIEGWKLGLKALAIYRDGSKQSQPLATKKEGGKKGETEYKPGMERRRLPATRQSITHKFSVGGHEGYITVGLFEDGTPGELFIMMAKEGSTIGGLMDVIGTETSMCLQYGVPLAVIVDKFSHMRFEPAGWTSNPDIPNAKSVVDYIFRWMGIQFIPGYREANTPKRVEDTSSETSETKSLSDVKPLSGTTLDKKTTNGQTNGALNGHATNGAVPSLHNAETATALLLEPGEATRSEQFARFQADAPACENCGSITVRNGNCYLCHNCGASMGCS
;
A
#
# COMPACT_ATOMS: atom_id res chain seq x y z
N GLU A 1 0.80 -11.87 4.22
CA GLU A 1 1.04 -12.60 5.49
C GLU A 1 -0.15 -12.59 6.43
N TYR A 2 -0.87 -11.47 6.57
CA TYR A 2 -2.06 -11.40 7.42
C TYR A 2 -3.31 -11.87 6.66
N MET A 3 -3.94 -12.94 7.13
CA MET A 3 -5.16 -13.51 6.55
C MET A 3 -6.08 -13.87 7.72
N PHE A 4 -6.98 -12.94 8.06
CA PHE A 4 -7.81 -13.04 9.24
C PHE A 4 -9.18 -12.39 8.99
N LEU A 5 -10.02 -12.31 10.01
CA LEU A 5 -11.36 -11.72 9.95
C LEU A 5 -11.33 -10.26 9.45
N ASP A 6 -12.40 -9.85 8.77
CA ASP A 6 -12.58 -8.48 8.32
C ASP A 6 -12.53 -7.50 9.49
N ASP A 7 -12.12 -6.26 9.20
CA ASP A 7 -11.99 -5.19 10.18
C ASP A 7 -11.17 -5.60 11.41
N THR A 8 -10.00 -6.22 11.24
CA THR A 8 -9.05 -6.52 12.32
C THR A 8 -7.67 -5.96 12.00
N ALA A 9 -6.87 -5.71 13.04
CA ALA A 9 -5.49 -5.26 12.90
C ALA A 9 -4.53 -6.13 13.69
N CYS A 10 -3.32 -6.33 13.15
CA CYS A 10 -2.33 -7.26 13.67
C CYS A 10 -1.07 -6.53 14.13
N ASN A 11 -0.62 -6.81 15.35
CA ASN A 11 0.67 -6.33 15.85
C ASN A 11 1.79 -7.25 15.37
N LEU A 12 2.75 -6.74 14.60
CA LEU A 12 3.85 -7.51 14.02
C LEU A 12 5.15 -7.36 14.81
N SER A 13 5.92 -8.44 14.91
CA SER A 13 7.29 -8.44 15.42
C SER A 13 8.12 -9.51 14.69
N SER A 14 9.45 -9.42 14.74
CA SER A 14 10.31 -10.43 14.12
C SER A 14 11.60 -10.63 14.89
N ILE A 15 11.99 -11.89 15.10
CA ILE A 15 13.23 -12.27 15.75
C ILE A 15 14.32 -12.50 14.70
N ASN A 16 15.50 -11.91 14.87
CA ASN A 16 16.66 -12.19 14.02
C ASN A 16 17.27 -13.56 14.38
N LEU A 17 17.10 -14.56 13.52
CA LEU A 17 17.55 -15.94 13.78
C LEU A 17 19.07 -16.05 13.97
N LYS A 18 19.87 -15.24 13.27
CA LYS A 18 21.34 -15.26 13.41
C LYS A 18 21.80 -14.89 14.82
N LYS A 19 21.03 -14.09 15.55
CA LYS A 19 21.34 -13.72 16.95
C LYS A 19 21.05 -14.83 17.95
N MET A 20 20.45 -15.93 17.49
CA MET A 20 20.19 -17.14 18.27
C MET A 20 21.25 -18.21 18.06
N MET A 21 22.32 -17.95 17.30
CA MET A 21 23.43 -18.90 17.19
C MET A 21 24.35 -18.81 18.39
N LYS A 22 24.84 -19.98 18.84
CA LYS A 22 25.93 -20.11 19.80
C LYS A 22 27.28 -19.94 19.11
N ALA A 23 28.33 -19.78 19.92
CA ALA A 23 29.71 -19.66 19.42
C ALA A 23 30.21 -20.92 18.69
N ASP A 24 29.64 -22.09 18.99
CA ASP A 24 29.94 -23.37 18.36
C ASP A 24 29.21 -23.59 17.02
N GLY A 25 28.42 -22.62 16.56
CA GLY A 25 27.65 -22.69 15.32
C GLY A 25 26.27 -23.35 15.46
N THR A 26 25.94 -23.92 16.62
CA THR A 26 24.62 -24.52 16.86
C THR A 26 23.55 -23.46 17.16
N PHE A 27 22.28 -23.79 16.94
CA PHE A 27 21.16 -22.91 17.28
C PHE A 27 20.77 -23.01 18.77
N ASP A 28 20.59 -21.87 19.41
CA ASP A 28 20.17 -21.72 20.81
C ASP A 28 18.63 -21.71 20.93
N VAL A 29 18.08 -22.92 21.13
CA VAL A 29 16.64 -23.15 21.29
C VAL A 29 16.06 -22.37 22.47
N GLU A 30 16.71 -22.40 23.63
CA GLU A 30 16.18 -21.78 24.85
C GLU A 30 16.16 -20.26 24.74
N ARG A 31 17.21 -19.68 24.15
CA ARG A 31 17.22 -18.24 23.85
C ARG A 31 16.12 -17.86 22.87
N PHE A 32 15.89 -18.66 21.83
CA PHE A 32 14.84 -18.41 20.84
C PHE A 32 13.44 -18.50 21.46
N ARG A 33 13.17 -19.52 22.27
CA ARG A 33 11.90 -19.68 23.00
C ARG A 33 11.65 -18.55 23.98
N THR A 34 12.69 -18.13 24.71
CA THR A 34 12.61 -17.00 25.63
C THR A 34 12.28 -15.71 24.88
N ALA A 35 12.96 -15.45 23.76
CA ALA A 35 12.68 -14.29 22.91
C ALA A 35 11.23 -14.33 22.38
N ALA A 36 10.77 -15.47 21.85
CA ALA A 36 9.40 -15.63 21.38
C ALA A 36 8.36 -15.31 22.47
N SER A 37 8.60 -15.76 23.70
CA SER A 37 7.72 -15.49 24.84
C SER A 37 7.67 -14.00 25.19
N ILE A 38 8.84 -13.33 25.21
CA ILE A 38 8.95 -11.89 25.50
C ILE A 38 8.22 -11.08 24.42
N PHE A 39 8.51 -11.33 23.14
CA PHE A 39 7.92 -10.59 22.03
C PHE A 39 6.41 -10.81 21.94
N LEU A 40 5.93 -12.05 22.13
CA LEU A 40 4.49 -12.31 22.14
C LEU A 40 3.80 -11.57 23.30
N THR A 41 4.38 -11.60 24.50
CA THR A 41 3.84 -10.86 25.65
C THR A 41 3.79 -9.35 25.37
N ALA A 42 4.84 -8.79 24.78
CA ALA A 42 4.87 -7.39 24.40
C ALA A 42 3.81 -7.05 23.35
N GLN A 43 3.66 -7.87 22.30
CA GLN A 43 2.64 -7.70 21.27
C GLN A 43 1.22 -7.79 21.83
N GLU A 44 0.99 -8.67 22.81
CA GLU A 44 -0.30 -8.81 23.48
C GLU A 44 -0.64 -7.59 24.35
N ILE A 45 0.33 -7.03 25.07
CA ILE A 45 0.14 -5.77 25.80
C ILE A 45 -0.27 -4.66 24.83
N LEU A 46 0.34 -4.60 23.65
CA LEU A 46 0.06 -3.54 22.68
C LEU A 46 -1.36 -3.56 22.10
N VAL A 47 -2.10 -4.67 22.15
CA VAL A 47 -3.44 -4.78 21.54
C VAL A 47 -4.37 -3.70 22.09
N ASP A 48 -4.55 -3.61 23.40
CA ASP A 48 -5.48 -2.63 23.99
C ASP A 48 -4.86 -1.24 24.19
N HIS A 49 -3.56 -1.09 23.94
CA HIS A 49 -2.85 0.18 23.98
C HIS A 49 -2.67 0.83 22.60
N ALA A 50 -3.04 0.14 21.52
CA ALA A 50 -3.00 0.68 20.17
C ALA A 50 -4.17 1.64 19.90
N SER A 51 -3.93 2.63 19.04
CA SER A 51 -4.99 3.46 18.46
C SER A 51 -5.35 2.89 17.09
N TYR A 52 -6.65 2.69 16.86
CA TYR A 52 -7.16 2.07 15.64
C TYR A 52 -7.91 3.09 14.77
N PRO A 53 -7.83 2.98 13.43
CA PRO A 53 -8.39 3.98 12.51
C PRO A 53 -9.92 3.98 12.46
N THR A 54 -10.58 2.88 12.85
CA THR A 54 -12.04 2.79 12.94
C THR A 54 -12.47 2.09 14.23
N PRO A 55 -13.69 2.37 14.74
CA PRO A 55 -14.25 1.65 15.89
C PRO A 55 -14.38 0.14 15.66
N SER A 56 -14.76 -0.30 14.44
CA SER A 56 -14.89 -1.72 14.11
C SER A 56 -13.55 -2.46 14.24
N ILE A 57 -12.47 -1.85 13.75
CA ILE A 57 -11.12 -2.41 13.87
C ILE A 57 -10.69 -2.48 15.33
N ALA A 58 -10.99 -1.45 16.14
CA ALA A 58 -10.69 -1.45 17.57
C ALA A 58 -11.40 -2.60 18.29
N GLU A 59 -12.71 -2.73 18.05
CA GLU A 59 -13.55 -3.75 18.68
C GLU A 59 -13.08 -5.17 18.30
N ASN A 60 -12.96 -5.48 17.02
CA ASN A 60 -12.55 -6.82 16.60
C ASN A 60 -11.10 -7.15 17.02
N SER A 61 -10.20 -6.17 17.02
CA SER A 61 -8.82 -6.39 17.51
C SER A 61 -8.81 -6.67 19.00
N HIS A 62 -9.67 -6.02 19.80
CA HIS A 62 -9.87 -6.33 21.21
C HIS A 62 -10.45 -7.74 21.42
N LEU A 63 -11.46 -8.12 20.62
CA LEU A 63 -12.17 -9.39 20.75
C LEU A 63 -11.32 -10.61 20.39
N TYR A 64 -10.52 -10.51 19.32
CA TYR A 64 -9.77 -11.66 18.77
C TYR A 64 -8.26 -11.59 19.01
N ARG A 65 -7.74 -10.40 19.36
CA ARG A 65 -6.35 -10.18 19.79
C ARG A 65 -5.31 -10.76 18.82
N PRO A 66 -5.41 -10.51 17.50
CA PRO A 66 -4.54 -11.14 16.52
C PRO A 66 -3.13 -10.56 16.57
N LEU A 67 -2.15 -11.44 16.66
CA LEU A 67 -0.72 -11.11 16.65
C LEU A 67 -0.04 -11.73 15.43
N GLY A 68 1.15 -11.22 15.12
CA GLY A 68 2.01 -11.73 14.07
C GLY A 68 3.46 -11.71 14.50
N LEU A 69 3.81 -12.60 15.41
CA LEU A 69 5.21 -12.91 15.73
C LEU A 69 5.82 -13.71 14.56
N GLY A 70 6.96 -13.25 14.06
CA GLY A 70 7.71 -13.89 12.98
C GLY A 70 9.21 -13.96 13.26
N TYR A 71 9.98 -14.26 12.22
CA TYR A 71 11.44 -14.19 12.26
C TYR A 71 11.99 -13.59 10.96
N ALA A 72 13.26 -13.20 11.01
CA ALA A 72 14.05 -12.78 9.86
C ALA A 72 15.35 -13.58 9.75
N ASN A 73 16.04 -13.44 8.63
CA ASN A 73 17.41 -13.90 8.43
C ASN A 73 17.58 -15.43 8.31
N LEU A 74 16.54 -16.15 7.84
CA LEU A 74 16.61 -17.61 7.67
C LEU A 74 17.67 -18.02 6.65
N GLY A 75 17.70 -17.39 5.47
CA GLY A 75 18.69 -17.68 4.43
C GLY A 75 20.13 -17.57 4.95
N SER A 76 20.44 -16.51 5.69
CA SER A 76 21.76 -16.34 6.32
C SER A 76 22.03 -17.37 7.40
N LEU A 77 21.02 -17.76 8.18
CA LEU A 77 21.19 -18.81 9.19
C LEU A 77 21.63 -20.11 8.51
N LEU A 78 20.88 -20.57 7.50
CA LEU A 78 21.16 -21.80 6.77
C LEU A 78 22.54 -21.76 6.11
N MET A 79 22.85 -20.66 5.41
CA MET A 79 24.16 -20.45 4.79
C MET A 79 25.28 -20.54 5.84
N SER A 80 25.13 -19.88 6.99
CA SER A 80 26.14 -19.91 8.04
C SER A 80 26.29 -21.28 8.73
N MET A 81 25.27 -22.14 8.65
CA MET A 81 25.33 -23.53 9.10
C MET A 81 25.91 -24.46 8.03
N GLY A 82 26.26 -23.94 6.85
CA GLY A 82 26.76 -24.75 5.73
C GLY A 82 25.66 -25.54 5.01
N HIS A 83 24.38 -25.19 5.21
CA HIS A 83 23.27 -25.86 4.55
C HIS A 83 22.78 -25.05 3.33
N PRO A 84 22.62 -25.69 2.16
CA PRO A 84 21.93 -25.08 1.03
C PRO A 84 20.50 -24.69 1.43
N TYR A 85 20.03 -23.55 0.94
CA TYR A 85 18.65 -23.12 1.16
C TYR A 85 17.66 -24.17 0.64
N ASP A 86 17.92 -24.69 -0.56
CA ASP A 86 17.20 -25.83 -1.14
C ASP A 86 17.86 -27.16 -0.74
N SER A 87 17.64 -27.58 0.50
CA SER A 87 18.09 -28.89 0.97
C SER A 87 17.10 -29.49 1.96
N HIS A 88 17.10 -30.81 2.09
CA HIS A 88 16.34 -31.52 3.12
C HIS A 88 16.61 -30.98 4.52
N ALA A 89 17.88 -30.75 4.87
CA ALA A 89 18.27 -30.12 6.13
C ALA A 89 17.74 -28.68 6.25
N GLY A 90 17.82 -27.89 5.18
CA GLY A 90 17.29 -26.51 5.14
C GLY A 90 15.78 -26.45 5.38
N HIS A 91 15.01 -27.32 4.71
CA HIS A 91 13.57 -27.47 4.91
C HIS A 91 13.25 -27.96 6.33
N GLY A 92 13.98 -28.95 6.83
CA GLY A 92 13.83 -29.49 8.18
C GLY A 92 14.08 -28.44 9.26
N ILE A 93 15.15 -27.66 9.15
CA ILE A 93 15.47 -26.55 10.06
C ILE A 93 14.39 -25.48 10.00
N CYS A 94 13.94 -25.09 8.80
CA CYS A 94 12.85 -24.13 8.63
C CYS A 94 11.56 -24.58 9.34
N GLY A 95 11.16 -25.83 9.12
CA GLY A 95 9.99 -26.43 9.78
C GLY A 95 10.13 -26.44 11.30
N ALA A 96 11.26 -26.90 11.84
CA ALA A 96 11.50 -26.96 13.28
C ALA A 96 11.53 -25.58 13.94
N LEU A 97 12.19 -24.58 13.33
CA LEU A 97 12.22 -23.23 13.87
C LEU A 97 10.85 -22.56 13.82
N THR A 98 10.07 -22.79 12.77
CA THR A 98 8.70 -22.27 12.68
C THR A 98 7.77 -22.95 13.68
N ALA A 99 7.92 -24.27 13.86
CA ALA A 99 7.21 -25.03 14.89
C ALA A 99 7.54 -24.53 16.30
N LEU A 100 8.81 -24.27 16.60
CA LEU A 100 9.25 -23.69 17.87
C LEU A 100 8.66 -22.30 18.10
N LEU A 101 8.70 -21.42 17.10
CA LEU A 101 8.16 -20.06 17.19
C LEU A 101 6.67 -20.08 17.54
N THR A 102 5.88 -20.84 16.80
CA THR A 102 4.42 -20.87 16.98
C THR A 102 3.99 -21.66 18.18
N GLY A 103 4.64 -22.80 18.46
CA GLY A 103 4.39 -23.59 19.66
C GLY A 103 4.66 -22.78 20.92
N GLN A 104 5.80 -22.07 20.98
CA GLN A 104 6.12 -21.20 22.11
C GLN A 104 5.19 -19.99 22.19
N GLY A 105 4.82 -19.42 21.05
CA GLY A 105 3.85 -18.33 20.97
C GLY A 105 2.49 -18.72 21.56
N TYR A 106 1.91 -19.85 21.14
CA TYR A 106 0.64 -20.31 21.71
C TYR A 106 0.76 -20.83 23.15
N LEU A 107 1.88 -21.44 23.54
CA LEU A 107 2.15 -21.77 24.95
C LEU A 107 2.11 -20.51 25.82
N THR A 108 2.82 -19.46 25.41
CA THR A 108 2.83 -18.18 26.13
C THR A 108 1.44 -17.53 26.11
N SER A 109 0.72 -17.57 24.98
CA SER A 109 -0.66 -17.10 24.89
C SER A 109 -1.60 -17.84 25.86
N SER A 110 -1.42 -19.15 26.03
CA SER A 110 -2.17 -19.95 27.00
C SER A 110 -1.82 -19.62 28.44
N GLN A 111 -0.54 -19.36 28.73
CA GLN A 111 -0.09 -18.92 30.05
C GLN A 111 -0.64 -17.53 30.41
N ILE A 112 -0.78 -16.63 29.43
CA ILE A 112 -1.47 -15.35 29.63
C ILE A 112 -2.96 -15.60 29.90
N ALA A 113 -3.62 -16.46 29.11
CA ALA A 113 -5.03 -16.81 29.30
C ALA A 113 -5.33 -17.42 30.67
N LYS A 114 -4.40 -18.19 31.25
CA LYS A 114 -4.51 -18.68 32.63
C LYS A 114 -4.72 -17.54 33.64
N ASN A 115 -4.12 -16.39 33.42
CA ASN A 115 -4.14 -15.26 34.36
C ASN A 115 -5.27 -14.26 34.07
N VAL A 116 -5.56 -13.98 32.79
CA VAL A 116 -6.51 -12.92 32.38
C VAL A 116 -7.68 -13.41 31.51
N GLY A 117 -7.80 -14.72 31.33
CA GLY A 117 -8.79 -15.36 30.47
C GLY A 117 -8.39 -15.39 28.98
N PRO A 118 -8.95 -16.32 28.20
CA PRO A 118 -8.71 -16.39 26.75
C PRO A 118 -9.35 -15.20 26.00
N PHE A 119 -9.13 -15.08 24.69
CA PHE A 119 -9.84 -14.06 23.89
C PHE A 119 -11.36 -14.29 23.91
N ALA A 120 -12.13 -13.24 23.62
CA ALA A 120 -13.58 -13.23 23.82
C ALA A 120 -14.31 -14.35 23.07
N GLY A 121 -13.94 -14.58 21.80
CA GLY A 121 -14.50 -15.64 20.95
C GLY A 121 -13.99 -17.05 21.23
N TYR A 122 -13.15 -17.28 22.24
CA TYR A 122 -12.50 -18.59 22.42
C TYR A 122 -13.50 -19.71 22.71
N ARG A 123 -14.52 -19.49 23.55
CA ARG A 123 -15.47 -20.56 23.92
C ARG A 123 -16.21 -21.13 22.73
N GLU A 124 -16.61 -20.27 21.79
CA GLU A 124 -17.27 -20.68 20.55
C GLU A 124 -16.28 -21.37 19.60
N ASN A 125 -15.01 -20.93 19.62
CA ASN A 125 -13.93 -21.44 18.77
C ASN A 125 -13.11 -22.58 19.42
N GLU A 126 -13.46 -23.05 20.61
CA GLU A 126 -12.58 -23.92 21.43
C GLU A 126 -12.28 -25.24 20.71
N LYS A 127 -13.32 -25.95 20.27
CA LYS A 127 -13.17 -27.23 19.56
C LYS A 127 -12.35 -27.10 18.27
N PRO A 128 -12.69 -26.18 17.33
CA PRO A 128 -11.90 -26.02 16.11
C PRO A 128 -10.47 -25.52 16.40
N MET A 129 -10.28 -24.61 17.36
CA MET A 129 -8.95 -24.12 17.72
C MET A 129 -8.05 -25.23 18.28
N LEU A 130 -8.54 -26.02 19.25
CA LEU A 130 -7.79 -27.16 19.79
C LEU A 130 -7.50 -28.23 18.72
N ARG A 131 -8.40 -28.43 17.76
CA ARG A 131 -8.16 -29.30 16.61
C ARG A 131 -6.99 -28.77 15.75
N VAL A 132 -6.95 -27.47 15.47
CA VAL A 132 -5.83 -26.85 14.71
C VAL A 132 -4.52 -26.95 15.48
N MET A 133 -4.51 -26.72 16.80
CA MET A 133 -3.30 -26.92 17.61
C MET A 133 -2.82 -28.38 17.57
N GLN A 134 -3.75 -29.34 17.56
CA GLN A 134 -3.41 -30.75 17.41
C GLN A 134 -2.81 -31.07 16.03
N MET A 135 -3.30 -30.42 14.97
CA MET A 135 -2.73 -30.54 13.62
C MET A 135 -1.30 -29.99 13.56
N HIS A 136 -1.04 -28.82 14.17
CA HIS A 136 0.32 -28.28 14.29
C HIS A 136 1.26 -29.25 15.01
N ARG A 137 0.82 -29.83 16.14
CA ARG A 137 1.60 -30.84 16.86
C ARG A 137 1.87 -32.08 16.00
N GLN A 138 0.87 -32.57 15.26
CA GLN A 138 1.03 -33.75 14.40
C GLN A 138 2.05 -33.49 13.28
N ALA A 139 1.98 -32.32 12.64
CA ALA A 139 2.90 -31.92 11.59
C ALA A 139 4.38 -31.89 12.03
N VAL A 140 4.66 -31.78 13.34
CA VAL A 140 6.04 -31.86 13.86
C VAL A 140 6.69 -33.21 13.53
N GLU A 141 5.91 -34.29 13.48
CA GLU A 141 6.45 -35.61 13.14
C GLU A 141 6.88 -35.69 11.66
N ASP A 142 6.23 -34.90 10.79
CA ASP A 142 6.50 -34.81 9.36
C ASP A 142 7.65 -33.85 9.00
N ILE A 143 8.29 -33.21 10.00
CA ILE A 143 9.50 -32.41 9.78
C ILE A 143 10.59 -33.33 9.20
N ASP A 144 11.25 -32.87 8.13
CA ASP A 144 12.30 -33.60 7.40
C ASP A 144 13.35 -34.19 8.36
N GLU A 145 13.70 -35.46 8.15
CA GLU A 145 14.62 -36.23 8.99
C GLU A 145 16.05 -35.70 8.97
N ALA A 146 16.43 -34.94 7.94
CA ALA A 146 17.71 -34.26 7.89
C ALA A 146 17.80 -33.05 8.84
N CYS A 147 16.70 -32.66 9.50
CA CYS A 147 16.71 -31.68 10.57
C CYS A 147 17.56 -32.17 11.77
N PRO A 148 18.42 -31.32 12.37
CA PRO A 148 19.11 -31.68 13.59
C PRO A 148 18.13 -32.17 14.68
N GLN A 149 18.35 -33.37 15.20
CA GLN A 149 17.41 -34.05 16.09
C GLN A 149 16.98 -33.20 17.29
N TYR A 150 17.93 -32.46 17.89
CA TYR A 150 17.65 -31.60 19.04
C TYR A 150 16.65 -30.46 18.73
N LEU A 151 16.58 -29.98 17.48
CA LEU A 151 15.58 -28.98 17.07
C LEU A 151 14.20 -29.62 16.91
N LYS A 152 14.14 -30.81 16.30
CA LYS A 152 12.90 -31.57 16.13
C LYS A 152 12.31 -31.98 17.49
N ASP A 153 13.15 -32.44 18.42
CA ASP A 153 12.74 -32.79 19.78
C ASP A 153 12.24 -31.57 20.55
N ALA A 154 12.95 -30.44 20.48
CA ALA A 154 12.49 -29.21 21.13
C ALA A 154 11.16 -28.70 20.54
N ALA A 155 10.97 -28.80 19.22
CA ALA A 155 9.70 -28.50 18.58
C ALA A 155 8.58 -29.45 19.07
N ARG A 156 8.90 -30.73 19.27
CA ARG A 156 7.97 -31.72 19.82
C ARG A 156 7.52 -31.36 21.22
N ASP A 157 8.48 -31.06 22.10
CA ASP A 157 8.25 -30.78 23.51
C ASP A 157 7.40 -29.51 23.69
N VAL A 158 7.73 -28.42 22.99
CA VAL A 158 6.96 -27.18 23.11
C VAL A 158 5.51 -27.34 22.65
N TRP A 159 5.24 -28.17 21.65
CA TRP A 159 3.87 -28.42 21.20
C TRP A 159 3.09 -29.34 22.14
N ILE A 160 3.76 -30.25 22.85
CA ILE A 160 3.15 -31.02 23.95
C ILE A 160 2.71 -30.05 25.05
N ASP A 161 3.63 -29.20 25.50
CA ASP A 161 3.35 -28.20 26.54
C ASP A 161 2.24 -27.22 26.12
N CYS A 162 2.28 -26.76 24.86
CA CYS A 162 1.28 -25.86 24.29
C CYS A 162 -0.13 -26.46 24.30
N LEU A 163 -0.27 -27.74 23.91
CA LEU A 163 -1.55 -28.44 23.91
C LEU A 163 -2.05 -28.70 25.33
N ASP A 164 -1.17 -29.13 26.22
CA ASP A 164 -1.52 -29.41 27.61
C ASP A 164 -1.95 -28.15 28.35
N SER A 165 -1.27 -27.03 28.13
CA SER A 165 -1.68 -25.72 28.65
C SER A 165 -2.98 -25.24 28.00
N GLY A 166 -3.08 -25.31 26.67
CA GLY A 166 -4.25 -24.83 25.92
C GLY A 166 -5.54 -25.56 26.28
N ARG A 167 -5.50 -26.87 26.49
CA ARG A 167 -6.64 -27.66 26.95
C ARG A 167 -7.14 -27.27 28.35
N ARG A 168 -6.26 -26.73 29.20
CA ARG A 168 -6.61 -26.33 30.58
C ARG A 168 -7.09 -24.89 30.66
N TYR A 169 -6.49 -23.99 29.89
CA TYR A 169 -6.64 -22.55 30.09
C TYR A 169 -7.15 -21.79 28.86
N GLY A 170 -7.22 -22.44 27.69
CA GLY A 170 -7.45 -21.80 26.41
C GLY A 170 -6.26 -20.95 25.95
N TYR A 171 -6.51 -20.05 25.01
CA TYR A 171 -5.50 -19.17 24.41
C TYR A 171 -5.96 -17.71 24.44
N ARG A 172 -5.02 -16.80 24.70
CA ARG A 172 -5.29 -15.36 24.77
C ARG A 172 -5.43 -14.74 23.38
N ASN A 173 -4.87 -15.34 22.34
CA ASN A 173 -4.78 -14.75 21.00
C ASN A 173 -5.34 -15.73 19.97
N ALA A 174 -6.23 -15.26 19.09
CA ALA A 174 -6.78 -16.11 18.04
C ALA A 174 -5.74 -16.43 16.95
N GLN A 175 -4.86 -15.48 16.63
CA GLN A 175 -3.68 -15.65 15.77
C GLN A 175 -2.43 -15.22 16.55
N ALA A 176 -1.33 -15.97 16.43
CA ALA A 176 -0.09 -15.69 17.15
C ALA A 176 1.08 -15.35 16.22
N THR A 177 1.17 -16.02 15.07
CA THR A 177 2.37 -16.02 14.21
C THR A 177 2.07 -15.83 12.73
N VAL A 178 2.96 -15.09 12.07
CA VAL A 178 3.02 -14.87 10.61
C VAL A 178 4.48 -14.71 10.19
N LEU A 179 4.80 -14.87 8.91
CA LEU A 179 6.11 -14.47 8.37
C LEU A 179 5.93 -13.24 7.48
N ALA A 180 6.34 -12.08 7.99
CA ALA A 180 6.26 -10.80 7.29
C ALA A 180 7.46 -10.58 6.34
N PRO A 181 7.41 -9.62 5.40
CA PRO A 181 8.54 -9.30 4.53
C PRO A 181 9.77 -8.80 5.29
N THR A 182 9.59 -8.15 6.45
CA THR A 182 10.65 -7.54 7.28
C THR A 182 11.56 -6.51 6.58
N GLY A 183 11.20 -5.99 5.40
CA GLY A 183 12.08 -5.15 4.57
C GLY A 183 12.84 -4.05 5.33
N THR A 184 12.14 -3.13 5.99
CA THR A 184 12.78 -2.02 6.73
C THR A 184 13.50 -2.49 8.00
N ILE A 185 12.84 -3.33 8.81
CA ILE A 185 13.38 -3.75 10.12
C ILE A 185 14.56 -4.71 9.99
N ALA A 186 14.65 -5.48 8.91
CA ALA A 186 15.78 -6.36 8.62
C ALA A 186 17.07 -5.55 8.49
N PHE A 187 17.03 -4.38 7.82
CA PHE A 187 18.17 -3.47 7.77
C PHE A 187 18.52 -2.92 9.16
N MET A 188 17.53 -2.54 9.97
CA MET A 188 17.77 -2.05 11.34
C MET A 188 18.37 -3.12 12.26
N MET A 189 18.10 -4.41 12.00
CA MET A 189 18.61 -5.55 12.76
C MET A 189 19.91 -6.14 12.20
N ASP A 190 20.52 -5.50 11.20
CA ASP A 190 21.69 -6.02 10.45
C ASP A 190 21.47 -7.45 9.92
N CYS A 191 20.30 -7.70 9.32
CA CYS A 191 20.04 -8.96 8.63
C CYS A 191 20.58 -8.92 7.20
N ASP A 192 21.25 -9.99 6.77
CA ASP A 192 21.67 -10.15 5.37
C ASP A 192 20.48 -10.62 4.49
N THR A 193 19.55 -11.40 5.07
CA THR A 193 18.31 -11.81 4.40
C THR A 193 17.05 -11.40 5.17
N THR A 194 15.97 -11.20 4.44
CA THR A 194 14.69 -10.71 4.97
C THR A 194 13.72 -11.87 5.24
N GLY A 195 13.10 -11.90 6.42
CA GLY A 195 12.07 -12.91 6.72
C GLY A 195 12.59 -14.35 6.55
N ILE A 196 11.83 -15.12 5.79
CA ILE A 196 12.15 -16.47 5.33
C ILE A 196 12.99 -16.49 4.04
N GLU A 197 13.21 -15.36 3.37
CA GLU A 197 13.87 -15.30 2.07
C GLU A 197 15.31 -15.83 2.08
N PRO A 198 15.78 -16.47 0.99
CA PRO A 198 17.21 -16.61 0.74
C PRO A 198 17.81 -15.23 0.46
N ASP A 199 19.13 -15.16 0.33
CA ASP A 199 19.72 -13.91 -0.13
C ASP A 199 19.34 -13.63 -1.59
N ILE A 200 19.21 -12.36 -1.95
CA ILE A 200 18.92 -11.89 -3.30
C ILE A 200 20.10 -12.21 -4.22
N ALA A 201 21.31 -11.88 -3.78
CA ALA A 201 22.59 -12.18 -4.43
C ALA A 201 23.73 -11.94 -3.44
N LEU A 202 24.84 -12.67 -3.57
CA LEU A 202 26.03 -12.44 -2.72
C LEU A 202 26.65 -11.06 -2.91
N VAL A 203 26.51 -10.49 -4.11
CA VAL A 203 26.95 -9.15 -4.46
C VAL A 203 25.77 -8.38 -5.02
N LYS A 204 25.47 -7.23 -4.40
CA LYS A 204 24.33 -6.39 -4.73
C LYS A 204 24.80 -4.96 -5.00
N TYR A 205 24.14 -4.29 -5.94
CA TYR A 205 24.33 -2.85 -6.16
C TYR A 205 23.08 -2.08 -5.77
N LYS A 206 23.25 -1.08 -4.92
CA LYS A 206 22.19 -0.17 -4.48
C LYS A 206 22.44 1.22 -5.07
N GLN A 207 21.44 1.75 -5.79
CA GLN A 207 21.45 3.15 -6.22
C GLN A 207 21.23 4.08 -5.03
N LEU A 208 22.07 5.11 -4.92
CA LEU A 208 21.95 6.13 -3.88
C LEU A 208 21.07 7.29 -4.37
N ALA A 209 20.30 7.89 -3.46
CA ALA A 209 19.41 9.00 -3.79
C ALA A 209 20.13 10.23 -4.40
N GLY A 210 21.42 10.41 -4.09
CA GLY A 210 22.27 11.47 -4.64
C GLY A 210 22.96 11.10 -5.97
N GLY A 211 22.62 9.97 -6.57
CA GLY A 211 23.37 9.39 -7.69
C GLY A 211 24.56 8.54 -7.21
N GLY A 212 25.02 7.63 -8.07
CA GLY A 212 26.08 6.66 -7.75
C GLY A 212 25.54 5.33 -7.23
N MET A 213 26.44 4.35 -7.12
CA MET A 213 26.13 2.96 -6.77
C MET A 213 26.98 2.51 -5.59
N MET A 214 26.35 1.90 -4.59
CA MET A 214 27.01 1.23 -3.48
C MET A 214 27.03 -0.27 -3.75
N LYS A 215 28.23 -0.87 -3.73
CA LYS A 215 28.39 -2.31 -3.76
C LYS A 215 28.23 -2.87 -2.34
N ILE A 216 27.43 -3.91 -2.18
CA ILE A 216 27.18 -4.59 -0.93
C ILE A 216 27.55 -6.06 -1.13
N VAL A 217 28.51 -6.55 -0.36
CA VAL A 217 28.93 -7.96 -0.35
C VAL A 217 28.33 -8.63 0.88
N ASN A 218 27.78 -9.83 0.70
CA ASN A 218 27.16 -10.62 1.77
C ASN A 218 28.17 -10.90 2.89
N ARG A 219 27.75 -10.67 4.14
CA ARG A 219 28.62 -10.76 5.33
C ARG A 219 28.62 -12.15 5.97
N THR A 220 27.77 -13.04 5.50
CA THR A 220 27.61 -14.42 6.00
C THR A 220 28.56 -15.40 5.32
N VAL A 221 29.03 -15.12 4.10
CA VAL A 221 29.96 -16.00 3.34
C VAL A 221 31.19 -16.44 4.15
N PRO A 222 31.92 -15.55 4.87
CA PRO A 222 33.11 -15.97 5.63
C PRO A 222 32.79 -17.04 6.67
N GLN A 223 31.70 -16.86 7.44
CA GLN A 223 31.30 -17.81 8.47
C GLN A 223 30.86 -19.15 7.88
N ALA A 224 30.15 -19.12 6.75
CA ALA A 224 29.76 -20.33 6.04
C ALA A 224 30.98 -21.14 5.59
N LEU A 225 31.99 -20.46 5.01
CA LEU A 225 33.25 -21.12 4.61
C LEU A 225 34.02 -21.68 5.81
N THR A 226 34.08 -20.97 6.95
CA THR A 226 34.66 -21.54 8.18
C THR A 226 33.94 -22.82 8.62
N THR A 227 32.61 -22.82 8.56
CA THR A 227 31.77 -23.98 8.93
C THR A 227 31.98 -25.17 7.99
N LEU A 228 32.23 -24.90 6.71
CA LEU A 228 32.56 -25.90 5.69
C LEU A 228 34.03 -26.37 5.75
N GLY A 229 34.84 -25.87 6.70
CA GLY A 229 36.20 -26.35 6.95
C GLY A 229 37.30 -25.67 6.12
N TYR A 230 37.03 -24.53 5.48
CA TYR A 230 38.05 -23.79 4.74
C TYR A 230 39.01 -23.05 5.68
N SER A 231 40.31 -23.01 5.32
CA SER A 231 41.32 -22.23 6.04
C SER A 231 41.14 -20.72 5.84
N GLU A 232 41.65 -19.91 6.76
CA GLU A 232 41.59 -18.44 6.67
C GLU A 232 42.16 -17.91 5.32
N ASP A 233 43.30 -18.44 4.88
CA ASP A 233 43.90 -18.10 3.57
C ASP A 233 42.99 -18.45 2.38
N SER A 234 42.28 -19.59 2.43
CA SER A 234 41.31 -19.96 1.39
C SER A 234 40.10 -19.04 1.40
N ILE A 235 39.61 -18.69 2.59
CA ILE A 235 38.49 -17.77 2.78
C ILE A 235 38.82 -16.40 2.19
N GLU A 236 39.99 -15.83 2.52
CA GLU A 236 40.43 -14.54 1.97
C GLU A 236 40.50 -14.56 0.44
N LYS A 237 41.04 -15.63 -0.15
CA LYS A 237 41.11 -15.80 -1.61
C LYS A 237 39.73 -15.88 -2.25
N ILE A 238 38.79 -16.62 -1.64
CA ILE A 238 37.41 -16.74 -2.13
C ILE A 238 36.68 -15.40 -2.02
N LEU A 239 36.82 -14.67 -0.91
CA LEU A 239 36.20 -13.36 -0.72
C LEU A 239 36.75 -12.33 -1.71
N ALA A 240 38.06 -12.31 -1.95
CA ALA A 240 38.68 -11.46 -2.96
C ALA A 240 38.19 -11.81 -4.37
N TYR A 241 37.96 -13.10 -4.66
CA TYR A 241 37.37 -13.54 -5.92
C TYR A 241 35.94 -13.02 -6.08
N ILE A 242 35.09 -13.16 -5.06
CA ILE A 242 33.70 -12.66 -5.07
C ILE A 242 33.66 -11.15 -5.30
N ASP A 243 34.55 -10.40 -4.63
CA ASP A 243 34.60 -8.95 -4.80
C ASP A 243 35.12 -8.51 -6.18
N THR A 244 35.92 -9.33 -6.86
CA THR A 244 36.44 -8.97 -8.18
C THR A 244 35.57 -9.47 -9.33
N HIS A 245 34.95 -10.63 -9.17
CA HIS A 245 34.22 -11.33 -10.23
C HIS A 245 32.70 -11.24 -10.10
N ASP A 246 32.18 -10.67 -9.00
CA ASP A 246 30.74 -10.56 -8.71
C ASP A 246 30.00 -11.91 -8.75
N THR A 247 30.72 -13.00 -8.50
CA THR A 247 30.23 -14.37 -8.40
C THR A 247 31.18 -15.19 -7.53
N ILE A 248 30.67 -16.24 -6.89
CA ILE A 248 31.48 -17.23 -6.17
C ILE A 248 31.86 -18.44 -7.05
N GLU A 249 31.15 -18.63 -8.17
CA GLU A 249 31.41 -19.73 -9.10
C GLU A 249 32.82 -19.61 -9.71
N GLY A 250 33.65 -20.64 -9.56
CA GLY A 250 35.04 -20.64 -10.03
C GLY A 250 36.05 -20.03 -9.06
N ALA A 251 35.63 -19.68 -7.84
CA ALA A 251 36.55 -19.19 -6.81
C ALA A 251 37.65 -20.23 -6.51
N PRO A 252 38.92 -19.80 -6.40
CA PRO A 252 40.06 -20.71 -6.27
C PRO A 252 39.97 -21.49 -4.96
N GLY A 253 40.09 -22.82 -5.05
CA GLY A 253 40.06 -23.72 -3.90
C GLY A 253 38.67 -24.03 -3.35
N LEU A 254 37.60 -23.42 -3.87
CA LEU A 254 36.23 -23.76 -3.49
C LEU A 254 35.80 -25.08 -4.16
N LEU A 255 35.30 -26.02 -3.35
CA LEU A 255 34.75 -27.29 -3.82
C LEU A 255 33.38 -27.07 -4.49
N GLU A 256 33.15 -27.69 -5.64
CA GLU A 256 31.89 -27.56 -6.38
C GLU A 256 30.68 -28.04 -5.56
N GLU A 257 30.86 -29.05 -4.72
CA GLU A 257 29.81 -29.58 -3.84
C GLU A 257 29.32 -28.56 -2.79
N HIS A 258 30.13 -27.55 -2.49
CA HIS A 258 29.78 -26.48 -1.55
C HIS A 258 29.07 -25.30 -2.22
N LEU A 259 29.06 -25.20 -3.55
CA LEU A 259 28.39 -24.11 -4.28
C LEU A 259 26.90 -23.95 -3.91
N PRO A 260 26.08 -25.02 -3.74
CA PRO A 260 24.67 -24.87 -3.40
C PRO A 260 24.40 -24.11 -2.09
N VAL A 261 25.36 -24.07 -1.16
CA VAL A 261 25.27 -23.29 0.10
C VAL A 261 25.14 -21.79 -0.17
N PHE A 262 25.70 -21.33 -1.29
CA PHE A 262 25.82 -19.93 -1.65
C PHE A 262 24.86 -19.51 -2.76
N ASP A 263 23.98 -20.40 -3.22
CA ASP A 263 22.96 -20.07 -4.22
C ASP A 263 22.00 -19.01 -3.66
N CYS A 264 21.67 -18.01 -4.48
CA CYS A 264 20.79 -16.91 -4.14
C CYS A 264 19.52 -16.92 -5.01
N ALA A 265 18.55 -16.07 -4.68
CA ALA A 265 17.30 -15.94 -5.44
C ALA A 265 17.51 -15.58 -6.91
N PHE A 266 18.51 -14.74 -7.21
CA PHE A 266 18.85 -14.34 -8.57
C PHE A 266 20.23 -14.81 -8.98
N LYS A 267 20.40 -14.97 -10.30
CA LYS A 267 21.70 -15.28 -10.90
C LYS A 267 22.68 -14.12 -10.63
N PRO A 268 23.91 -14.41 -10.17
CA PRO A 268 24.95 -13.39 -10.04
C PRO A 268 25.34 -12.85 -11.41
N ALA A 269 25.95 -11.66 -11.47
CA ALA A 269 26.27 -10.97 -12.72
C ALA A 269 27.07 -11.83 -13.71
N ASN A 270 28.06 -12.58 -13.19
CA ASN A 270 28.99 -13.39 -13.96
C ASN A 270 28.88 -14.89 -13.62
N GLY A 271 27.76 -15.34 -13.07
CA GLY A 271 27.52 -16.76 -12.81
C GLY A 271 26.21 -17.25 -13.43
N LYS A 272 25.91 -18.52 -13.17
CA LYS A 272 24.81 -19.26 -13.80
C LYS A 272 23.82 -19.80 -12.79
N ARG A 273 24.23 -20.00 -11.54
CA ARG A 273 23.41 -20.64 -10.50
C ARG A 273 22.46 -19.66 -9.84
N SER A 274 21.27 -20.15 -9.52
CA SER A 274 20.27 -19.48 -8.69
C SER A 274 19.34 -20.54 -8.12
N ILE A 275 18.71 -20.23 -7.00
CA ILE A 275 17.69 -21.09 -6.39
C ILE A 275 16.52 -21.26 -7.37
N ASN A 276 16.10 -22.51 -7.60
CA ASN A 276 14.98 -22.81 -8.48
C ASN A 276 13.66 -22.33 -7.85
N TRP A 277 12.69 -21.89 -8.65
CA TRP A 277 11.40 -21.44 -8.12
C TRP A 277 10.69 -22.53 -7.29
N ARG A 278 10.87 -23.82 -7.61
CA ARG A 278 10.31 -24.94 -6.83
C ARG A 278 10.85 -24.98 -5.41
N ALA A 279 12.13 -24.65 -5.22
CA ALA A 279 12.72 -24.55 -3.89
C ALA A 279 12.12 -23.41 -3.04
N HIS A 280 11.74 -22.29 -3.67
CA HIS A 280 11.02 -21.23 -2.97
C HIS A 280 9.68 -21.74 -2.43
N VAL A 281 8.94 -22.49 -3.25
CA VAL A 281 7.65 -23.12 -2.87
C VAL A 281 7.86 -24.19 -1.80
N GLY A 282 8.87 -25.05 -1.96
CA GLY A 282 9.22 -26.09 -0.98
C GLY A 282 9.57 -25.52 0.40
N MET A 283 10.38 -24.46 0.45
CA MET A 283 10.71 -23.78 1.71
C MET A 283 9.46 -23.15 2.36
N MET A 284 8.57 -22.55 1.57
CA MET A 284 7.29 -22.05 2.11
C MET A 284 6.45 -23.19 2.67
N ALA A 285 6.41 -24.34 1.99
CA ALA A 285 5.67 -25.52 2.41
C ALA A 285 6.23 -26.14 3.70
N ALA A 286 7.54 -26.05 3.94
CA ALA A 286 8.15 -26.49 5.20
C ALA A 286 7.70 -25.64 6.40
N ALA A 287 7.46 -24.33 6.21
CA ALA A 287 7.05 -23.42 7.28
C ALA A 287 5.52 -23.38 7.48
N GLN A 288 4.74 -23.44 6.41
CA GLN A 288 3.31 -23.14 6.43
C GLN A 288 2.47 -23.98 7.42
N PRO A 289 2.73 -25.30 7.61
CA PRO A 289 2.02 -26.13 8.58
C PRO A 289 2.13 -25.62 10.01
N PHE A 290 3.11 -24.78 10.32
CA PHE A 290 3.37 -24.29 11.67
C PHE A 290 3.02 -22.82 11.87
N LEU A 291 2.34 -22.16 10.93
CA LEU A 291 1.94 -20.75 11.07
C LEU A 291 0.43 -20.62 11.24
N SER A 292 0.02 -19.79 12.18
CA SER A 292 -1.41 -19.44 12.34
C SER A 292 -1.90 -18.56 11.19
N GLY A 293 -1.13 -17.56 10.76
CA GLY A 293 -1.39 -16.78 9.54
C GLY A 293 -0.69 -17.35 8.31
N ALA A 294 -0.29 -16.48 7.38
CA ALA A 294 0.36 -16.83 6.12
C ALA A 294 1.81 -16.31 6.05
N ILE A 295 2.44 -16.58 4.91
CA ILE A 295 3.83 -16.20 4.62
C ILE A 295 3.80 -15.09 3.57
N SER A 296 4.50 -13.99 3.83
CA SER A 296 4.87 -13.01 2.80
C SER A 296 6.26 -13.36 2.28
N LYS A 297 6.29 -14.26 1.29
CA LYS A 297 7.51 -14.68 0.60
C LYS A 297 7.29 -14.65 -0.90
N THR A 298 8.31 -14.17 -1.61
CA THR A 298 8.34 -14.11 -3.06
C THR A 298 8.92 -15.41 -3.63
N VAL A 299 8.19 -16.02 -4.56
CA VAL A 299 8.70 -17.04 -5.46
C VAL A 299 9.41 -16.32 -6.59
N ASN A 300 10.73 -16.19 -6.48
CA ASN A 300 11.55 -15.55 -7.50
C ASN A 300 11.72 -16.52 -8.67
N MET A 301 11.50 -16.00 -9.88
CA MET A 301 11.54 -16.76 -11.12
C MET A 301 12.49 -16.07 -12.10
N PRO A 302 13.35 -16.83 -12.80
CA PRO A 302 14.18 -16.29 -13.88
C PRO A 302 13.37 -15.59 -14.98
N SER A 303 13.99 -14.67 -15.71
CA SER A 303 13.33 -13.91 -16.79
C SER A 303 12.85 -14.78 -17.97
N ASP A 304 13.47 -15.95 -18.16
CA ASP A 304 13.09 -16.98 -19.13
C ASP A 304 11.95 -17.91 -18.66
N SER A 305 11.39 -17.67 -17.46
CA SER A 305 10.25 -18.45 -16.97
C SER A 305 9.00 -18.25 -17.82
N THR A 306 8.35 -19.37 -18.14
CA THR A 306 7.18 -19.43 -19.02
C THR A 306 5.87 -19.21 -18.25
N VAL A 307 4.76 -19.04 -18.99
CA VAL A 307 3.42 -19.01 -18.39
C VAL A 307 3.09 -20.35 -17.72
N GLU A 308 3.58 -21.47 -18.28
CA GLU A 308 3.36 -22.79 -17.68
C GLU A 308 4.12 -22.92 -16.36
N ASP A 309 5.35 -22.41 -16.25
CA ASP A 309 6.08 -22.39 -14.96
C ASP A 309 5.32 -21.60 -13.89
N ILE A 310 4.71 -20.46 -14.27
CA ILE A 310 3.91 -19.63 -13.35
C ILE A 310 2.66 -20.40 -12.89
N LYS A 311 1.97 -21.06 -13.83
CA LYS A 311 0.81 -21.91 -13.53
C LYS A 311 1.21 -23.06 -12.61
N ASP A 312 2.31 -23.74 -12.90
CA ASP A 312 2.83 -24.84 -12.09
C ASP A 312 3.17 -24.37 -10.68
N ALA A 313 3.78 -23.20 -10.51
CA ALA A 313 4.06 -22.63 -9.19
C ALA A 313 2.77 -22.44 -8.35
N TYR A 314 1.69 -21.94 -8.94
CA TYR A 314 0.40 -21.84 -8.25
C TYR A 314 -0.21 -23.19 -7.91
N ILE A 315 -0.19 -24.15 -8.86
CA ILE A 315 -0.75 -25.49 -8.65
C ILE A 315 0.04 -26.27 -7.60
N GLU A 316 1.36 -26.17 -7.63
CA GLU A 316 2.26 -26.81 -6.66
C GLU A 316 2.09 -26.20 -5.27
N GLY A 317 2.05 -24.87 -5.18
CA GLY A 317 1.77 -24.19 -3.92
C GLY A 317 0.42 -24.58 -3.30
N TRP A 318 -0.63 -24.69 -4.12
CA TRP A 318 -1.94 -25.18 -3.68
C TRP A 318 -1.89 -26.62 -3.18
N LYS A 319 -1.26 -27.54 -3.92
CA LYS A 319 -1.11 -28.95 -3.53
C LYS A 319 -0.35 -29.11 -2.21
N LEU A 320 0.62 -28.24 -1.96
CA LEU A 320 1.43 -28.22 -0.75
C LEU A 320 0.76 -27.47 0.42
N GLY A 321 -0.47 -26.96 0.23
CA GLY A 321 -1.24 -26.32 1.30
C GLY A 321 -0.81 -24.90 1.64
N LEU A 322 -0.16 -24.18 0.72
CA LEU A 322 0.18 -22.77 0.91
C LEU A 322 -1.08 -21.92 0.98
N LYS A 323 -1.16 -21.06 2.00
CA LYS A 323 -2.30 -20.14 2.19
C LYS A 323 -2.24 -18.94 1.23
N ALA A 324 -1.03 -18.52 0.85
CA ALA A 324 -0.77 -17.45 -0.09
C ALA A 324 0.50 -17.73 -0.88
N LEU A 325 0.53 -17.29 -2.14
CA LEU A 325 1.70 -17.41 -3.01
C LEU A 325 1.80 -16.16 -3.88
N ALA A 326 2.98 -15.54 -3.89
CA ALA A 326 3.28 -14.37 -4.73
C ALA A 326 4.51 -14.67 -5.58
N ILE A 327 4.42 -14.38 -6.87
CA ILE A 327 5.49 -14.62 -7.84
C ILE A 327 6.14 -13.30 -8.24
N TYR A 328 7.44 -13.33 -8.41
CA TYR A 328 8.18 -12.28 -9.09
C TYR A 328 9.05 -12.89 -10.18
N ARG A 329 8.75 -12.57 -11.44
CA ARG A 329 9.60 -12.94 -12.58
C ARG A 329 10.59 -11.83 -12.84
N ASP A 330 11.87 -12.17 -12.87
CA ASP A 330 12.94 -11.20 -13.12
C ASP A 330 12.70 -10.44 -14.44
N GLY A 331 12.98 -9.14 -14.44
CA GLY A 331 12.74 -8.25 -15.58
C GLY A 331 11.26 -7.98 -15.91
N SER A 332 10.29 -8.44 -15.11
CA SER A 332 8.86 -8.18 -15.38
C SER A 332 8.38 -6.77 -15.01
N LYS A 333 9.21 -5.95 -14.36
CA LYS A 333 8.93 -4.56 -13.99
C LYS A 333 10.04 -3.63 -14.53
N GLN A 334 9.67 -2.39 -14.88
CA GLN A 334 10.57 -1.42 -15.51
C GLN A 334 11.70 -0.90 -14.60
N SER A 335 11.52 -0.91 -13.28
CA SER A 335 12.54 -0.49 -12.33
C SER A 335 12.67 -1.48 -11.19
N GLN A 336 13.92 -1.73 -10.80
CA GLN A 336 14.27 -2.59 -9.66
C GLN A 336 15.18 -1.79 -8.71
N PRO A 337 14.85 -1.68 -7.41
CA PRO A 337 15.68 -0.93 -6.46
C PRO A 337 17.00 -1.62 -6.09
N LEU A 338 17.13 -2.93 -6.37
CA LEU A 338 18.32 -3.74 -6.15
C LEU A 338 18.59 -4.56 -7.40
N ALA A 339 19.84 -4.56 -7.89
CA ALA A 339 20.24 -5.33 -9.06
C ALA A 339 21.50 -6.16 -8.76
N THR A 340 21.59 -7.33 -9.40
CA THR A 340 22.78 -8.20 -9.32
C THR A 340 23.91 -7.73 -10.22
N LYS A 341 23.60 -6.89 -11.21
CA LYS A 341 24.57 -6.29 -12.12
C LYS A 341 24.81 -4.85 -11.75
N LYS A 342 26.06 -4.42 -11.92
CA LYS A 342 26.34 -3.01 -12.11
C LYS A 342 25.62 -2.62 -13.40
N GLU A 343 24.53 -1.88 -13.31
CA GLU A 343 24.11 -1.04 -14.43
C GLU A 343 25.24 -0.02 -14.62
N GLY A 344 26.30 -0.44 -15.32
CA GLY A 344 27.11 0.51 -16.06
C GLY A 344 26.12 1.23 -16.97
N GLY A 345 26.30 2.53 -17.16
CA GLY A 345 25.60 3.29 -18.18
C GLY A 345 25.91 2.73 -19.57
N LYS A 346 25.43 1.53 -19.88
CA LYS A 346 25.21 1.06 -21.22
C LYS A 346 24.03 1.89 -21.68
N LYS A 347 24.39 2.94 -22.43
CA LYS A 347 23.65 3.41 -23.58
C LYS A 347 23.29 2.19 -24.44
N GLY A 348 22.30 1.40 -24.01
CA GLY A 348 21.56 0.57 -24.92
C GLY A 348 20.87 1.53 -25.84
N GLU A 349 21.03 1.33 -27.15
CA GLU A 349 20.21 1.95 -28.19
C GLU A 349 18.75 1.45 -28.13
N THR A 350 18.18 1.35 -26.93
CA THR A 350 16.78 1.70 -26.75
C THR A 350 16.76 3.21 -26.79
N GLU A 351 16.00 3.76 -27.72
CA GLU A 351 15.71 5.18 -27.85
C GLU A 351 15.20 5.73 -26.51
N TYR A 352 16.13 6.09 -25.62
CA TYR A 352 15.89 6.83 -24.40
C TYR A 352 15.51 8.22 -24.89
N LYS A 353 14.21 8.47 -25.01
CA LYS A 353 13.74 9.86 -24.99
C LYS A 353 14.22 10.42 -23.65
N PRO A 354 15.15 11.39 -23.65
CA PRO A 354 15.60 11.99 -22.40
C PRO A 354 14.36 12.39 -21.61
N GLY A 355 14.33 12.06 -20.31
CA GLY A 355 13.35 12.66 -19.41
C GLY A 355 13.32 14.15 -19.72
N MET A 356 12.13 14.66 -20.11
CA MET A 356 12.00 15.94 -20.81
C MET A 356 12.90 16.99 -20.16
N GLU A 357 13.92 17.44 -20.90
CA GLU A 357 14.73 18.56 -20.43
C GLU A 357 13.78 19.73 -20.17
N ARG A 358 13.89 20.34 -18.99
CA ARG A 358 13.04 21.45 -18.60
C ARG A 358 13.16 22.56 -19.64
N ARG A 359 12.12 22.79 -20.44
CA ARG A 359 12.03 23.91 -21.38
C ARG A 359 11.79 25.19 -20.57
N ARG A 360 12.85 25.95 -20.30
CA ARG A 360 12.75 27.24 -19.62
C ARG A 360 12.26 28.31 -20.60
N LEU A 361 11.44 29.23 -20.11
CA LEU A 361 11.01 30.38 -20.89
C LEU A 361 12.11 31.46 -20.86
N PRO A 362 12.26 32.26 -21.93
CA PRO A 362 13.18 33.40 -21.94
C PRO A 362 12.79 34.45 -20.90
N ALA A 363 13.77 35.26 -20.47
CA ALA A 363 13.56 36.32 -19.48
C ALA A 363 12.47 37.32 -19.91
N THR A 364 12.37 37.60 -21.20
CA THR A 364 11.32 38.41 -21.83
C THR A 364 10.43 37.50 -22.68
N ARG A 365 9.12 37.50 -22.43
CA ARG A 365 8.16 36.59 -23.08
C ARG A 365 6.78 37.24 -23.22
N GLN A 366 5.98 36.73 -24.14
CA GLN A 366 4.56 37.09 -24.23
C GLN A 366 3.79 36.45 -23.08
N SER A 367 2.81 37.16 -22.55
CA SER A 367 1.91 36.63 -21.52
C SER A 367 0.48 37.13 -21.72
N ILE A 368 -0.48 36.34 -21.27
CA ILE A 368 -1.91 36.68 -21.26
C ILE A 368 -2.32 36.84 -19.79
N THR A 369 -2.89 37.99 -19.45
CA THR A 369 -3.43 38.26 -18.12
C THR A 369 -4.95 38.37 -18.17
N HIS A 370 -5.63 37.64 -17.29
CA HIS A 370 -7.09 37.62 -17.17
C HIS A 370 -7.52 37.91 -15.73
N LYS A 371 -8.39 38.89 -15.56
CA LYS A 371 -9.01 39.19 -14.26
C LYS A 371 -10.21 38.26 -14.06
N PHE A 372 -10.31 37.66 -12.88
CA PHE A 372 -11.44 36.82 -12.50
C PHE A 372 -12.03 37.18 -11.13
N SER A 373 -13.26 36.72 -10.90
CA SER A 373 -13.92 36.77 -9.59
C SER A 373 -14.72 35.48 -9.39
N VAL A 374 -14.50 34.77 -8.28
CA VAL A 374 -15.22 33.54 -7.90
C VAL A 374 -15.77 33.72 -6.50
N GLY A 375 -17.09 33.67 -6.34
CA GLY A 375 -17.71 33.78 -5.01
C GLY A 375 -17.38 35.10 -4.28
N GLY A 376 -17.13 36.19 -5.02
CA GLY A 376 -16.73 37.49 -4.47
C GLY A 376 -15.23 37.64 -4.19
N HIS A 377 -14.41 36.63 -4.47
CA HIS A 377 -12.95 36.70 -4.39
C HIS A 377 -12.36 37.06 -5.75
N GLU A 378 -11.72 38.23 -5.84
CA GLU A 378 -11.07 38.69 -7.07
C GLU A 378 -9.60 38.24 -7.16
N GLY A 379 -9.14 37.98 -8.38
CA GLY A 379 -7.75 37.65 -8.68
C GLY A 379 -7.39 37.86 -10.15
N TYR A 380 -6.12 37.65 -10.46
CA TYR A 380 -5.56 37.69 -11.81
C TYR A 380 -4.84 36.38 -12.12
N ILE A 381 -5.10 35.84 -13.30
CA ILE A 381 -4.34 34.74 -13.90
C ILE A 381 -3.39 35.36 -14.91
N THR A 382 -2.10 35.07 -14.82
CA THR A 382 -1.11 35.48 -15.83
C THR A 382 -0.42 34.24 -16.36
N VAL A 383 -0.60 33.97 -17.66
CA VAL A 383 -0.01 32.81 -18.34
C VAL A 383 1.14 33.27 -19.22
N GLY A 384 2.35 32.81 -18.92
CA GLY A 384 3.53 33.02 -19.78
C GLY A 384 3.55 32.01 -20.92
N LEU A 385 3.80 32.47 -22.14
CA LEU A 385 3.78 31.63 -23.34
C LEU A 385 5.21 31.30 -23.81
N PHE A 386 5.36 30.09 -24.35
CA PHE A 386 6.49 29.72 -25.17
C PHE A 386 6.43 30.42 -26.54
N GLU A 387 7.52 30.36 -27.31
CA GLU A 387 7.62 30.96 -28.65
C GLU A 387 6.59 30.43 -29.65
N ASP A 388 6.10 29.21 -29.43
CA ASP A 388 5.05 28.56 -30.23
C ASP A 388 3.62 28.94 -29.80
N GLY A 389 3.47 29.84 -28.82
CA GLY A 389 2.18 30.28 -28.28
C GLY A 389 1.55 29.33 -27.26
N THR A 390 2.20 28.20 -26.94
CA THR A 390 1.72 27.27 -25.91
C THR A 390 2.03 27.78 -24.49
N PRO A 391 1.22 27.44 -23.47
CA PRO A 391 1.45 27.92 -22.12
C PRO A 391 2.63 27.21 -21.46
N GLY A 392 3.53 28.00 -20.85
CA GLY A 392 4.73 27.51 -20.16
C GLY A 392 4.84 27.92 -18.70
N GLU A 393 4.12 28.97 -18.27
CA GLU A 393 4.06 29.40 -16.86
C GLU A 393 2.67 29.88 -16.50
N LEU A 394 2.31 29.72 -15.23
CA LEU A 394 1.06 30.16 -14.64
C LEU A 394 1.36 30.89 -13.33
N PHE A 395 0.97 32.16 -13.26
CA PHE A 395 0.98 32.95 -12.04
C PHE A 395 -0.46 33.29 -11.66
N ILE A 396 -0.77 33.19 -10.38
CA ILE A 396 -2.11 33.44 -9.85
C ILE A 396 -1.97 34.45 -8.71
N MET A 397 -2.49 35.66 -8.90
CA MET A 397 -2.44 36.72 -7.90
C MET A 397 -3.83 36.96 -7.32
N MET A 398 -4.02 36.74 -6.03
CA MET A 398 -5.28 37.01 -5.33
C MET A 398 -5.30 38.43 -4.77
N ALA A 399 -6.44 39.12 -4.82
CA ALA A 399 -6.54 40.53 -4.42
C ALA A 399 -6.30 40.79 -2.90
N LYS A 400 -6.39 39.76 -2.06
CA LYS A 400 -6.01 39.83 -0.63
C LYS A 400 -4.63 39.20 -0.43
N GLU A 401 -3.59 40.01 -0.60
CA GLU A 401 -2.19 39.62 -0.37
C GLU A 401 -1.98 39.15 1.09
N GLY A 402 -1.14 38.13 1.28
CA GLY A 402 -0.80 37.59 2.61
C GLY A 402 -1.83 36.65 3.24
N SER A 403 -2.89 36.27 2.52
CA SER A 403 -3.85 35.25 2.99
C SER A 403 -3.37 33.82 2.70
N THR A 404 -3.84 32.84 3.48
CA THR A 404 -3.59 31.40 3.25
C THR A 404 -3.94 30.97 1.82
N ILE A 405 -4.98 31.59 1.23
CA ILE A 405 -5.40 31.35 -0.15
C ILE A 405 -4.35 31.87 -1.14
N GLY A 406 -3.78 33.06 -0.90
CA GLY A 406 -2.71 33.61 -1.75
C GLY A 406 -1.50 32.68 -1.81
N GLY A 407 -1.00 32.24 -0.64
CA GLY A 407 0.14 31.31 -0.59
C GLY A 407 -0.16 29.95 -1.26
N LEU A 408 -1.38 29.43 -1.12
CA LEU A 408 -1.78 28.20 -1.81
C LEU A 408 -1.83 28.38 -3.34
N MET A 409 -2.33 29.53 -3.82
CA MET A 409 -2.38 29.83 -5.25
C MET A 409 -0.98 30.01 -5.86
N ASP A 410 -0.04 30.58 -5.11
CA ASP A 410 1.38 30.69 -5.53
C ASP A 410 2.02 29.31 -5.71
N VAL A 411 1.73 28.38 -4.78
CA VAL A 411 2.20 26.98 -4.88
C VAL A 411 1.61 26.31 -6.12
N ILE A 412 0.29 26.41 -6.32
CA ILE A 412 -0.38 25.81 -7.49
C ILE A 412 0.14 26.39 -8.81
N GLY A 413 0.36 27.71 -8.88
CA GLY A 413 0.95 28.36 -10.05
C GLY A 413 2.37 27.86 -10.33
N THR A 414 3.18 27.71 -9.28
CA THR A 414 4.56 27.20 -9.38
C THR A 414 4.59 25.74 -9.83
N GLU A 415 3.78 24.87 -9.23
CA GLU A 415 3.68 23.46 -9.60
C GLU A 415 3.21 23.29 -11.05
N THR A 416 2.17 24.04 -11.45
CA THR A 416 1.65 24.01 -12.82
C THR A 416 2.71 24.49 -13.82
N SER A 417 3.44 25.56 -13.49
CA SER A 417 4.56 26.05 -14.30
C SER A 417 5.65 24.99 -14.45
N MET A 418 6.00 24.26 -13.39
CA MET A 418 6.96 23.17 -13.48
C MET A 418 6.44 22.05 -14.39
N CYS A 419 5.19 21.62 -14.23
CA CYS A 419 4.58 20.59 -15.07
C CYS A 419 4.64 20.97 -16.56
N LEU A 420 4.25 22.19 -16.92
CA LEU A 420 4.29 22.68 -18.30
C LEU A 420 5.72 22.73 -18.87
N GLN A 421 6.69 23.17 -18.07
CA GLN A 421 8.10 23.25 -18.50
C GLN A 421 8.76 21.88 -18.64
N TYR A 422 8.27 20.86 -17.93
CA TYR A 422 8.66 19.46 -18.13
C TYR A 422 7.76 18.74 -19.16
N GLY A 423 6.95 19.49 -19.92
CA GLY A 423 6.17 19.01 -21.06
C GLY A 423 4.98 18.11 -20.71
N VAL A 424 4.43 18.25 -19.50
CA VAL A 424 3.13 17.66 -19.17
C VAL A 424 2.05 18.33 -20.04
N PRO A 425 1.26 17.56 -20.81
CA PRO A 425 0.22 18.15 -21.66
C PRO A 425 -0.83 18.90 -20.85
N LEU A 426 -1.16 20.13 -21.25
CA LEU A 426 -2.15 20.96 -20.56
C LEU A 426 -3.50 20.24 -20.40
N ALA A 427 -3.94 19.48 -21.40
CA ALA A 427 -5.20 18.74 -21.35
C ALA A 427 -5.28 17.77 -20.16
N VAL A 428 -4.16 17.15 -19.77
CA VAL A 428 -4.11 16.23 -18.61
C VAL A 428 -4.29 17.02 -17.31
N ILE A 429 -3.66 18.18 -17.21
CA ILE A 429 -3.76 19.07 -16.04
C ILE A 429 -5.20 19.60 -15.93
N VAL A 430 -5.78 20.07 -17.03
CA VAL A 430 -7.14 20.58 -17.09
C VAL A 430 -8.17 19.51 -16.72
N ASP A 431 -8.05 18.29 -17.25
CA ASP A 431 -8.91 17.15 -16.91
C ASP A 431 -8.91 16.84 -15.41
N LYS A 432 -7.73 16.91 -14.78
CA LYS A 432 -7.56 16.56 -13.36
C LYS A 432 -8.09 17.62 -12.41
N PHE A 433 -7.85 18.90 -12.70
CA PHE A 433 -8.17 19.99 -11.77
C PHE A 433 -9.51 20.67 -12.05
N SER A 434 -10.08 20.50 -13.24
CA SER A 434 -11.44 20.95 -13.50
C SER A 434 -12.43 20.18 -12.61
N HIS A 435 -13.46 20.89 -12.15
CA HIS A 435 -14.54 20.42 -11.30
C HIS A 435 -14.18 20.01 -9.87
N MET A 436 -12.95 20.28 -9.42
CA MET A 436 -12.60 20.16 -8.01
C MET A 436 -13.44 21.11 -7.14
N ARG A 437 -13.96 20.60 -6.02
CA ARG A 437 -14.92 21.29 -5.15
C ARG A 437 -14.30 21.67 -3.82
N PHE A 438 -14.20 22.97 -3.55
CA PHE A 438 -13.82 23.54 -2.25
C PHE A 438 -13.97 25.07 -2.29
N GLU A 439 -14.08 25.68 -1.10
CA GLU A 439 -14.19 27.14 -0.96
C GLU A 439 -12.85 27.85 -1.22
N PRO A 440 -12.82 29.03 -1.88
CA PRO A 440 -13.97 29.79 -2.35
C PRO A 440 -14.61 29.22 -3.63
N ALA A 441 -15.93 29.06 -3.62
CA ALA A 441 -16.74 28.64 -4.75
C ALA A 441 -17.88 29.62 -5.02
N GLY A 442 -18.47 29.57 -6.22
CA GLY A 442 -19.70 30.31 -6.52
C GLY A 442 -19.73 30.96 -7.90
N TRP A 443 -20.61 31.95 -8.03
CA TRP A 443 -20.85 32.66 -9.28
C TRP A 443 -19.63 33.49 -9.69
N THR A 444 -19.46 33.60 -11.02
CA THR A 444 -18.35 34.33 -11.63
C THR A 444 -18.87 35.36 -12.62
N SER A 445 -18.04 36.33 -12.98
CA SER A 445 -18.33 37.31 -14.02
C SER A 445 -18.11 36.80 -15.45
N ASN A 446 -17.61 35.56 -15.60
CA ASN A 446 -17.28 34.99 -16.91
C ASN A 446 -18.49 34.23 -17.50
N PRO A 447 -19.03 34.66 -18.66
CA PRO A 447 -20.20 34.01 -19.27
C PRO A 447 -19.94 32.56 -19.69
N ASP A 448 -18.69 32.19 -19.94
CA ASP A 448 -18.30 30.81 -20.30
C ASP A 448 -18.23 29.89 -19.07
N ILE A 449 -18.03 30.45 -17.88
CA ILE A 449 -17.95 29.74 -16.60
C ILE A 449 -18.85 30.44 -15.57
N PRO A 450 -20.19 30.40 -15.70
CA PRO A 450 -21.07 31.20 -14.84
C PRO A 450 -20.95 30.85 -13.36
N ASN A 451 -20.67 29.58 -13.05
CA ASN A 451 -20.47 29.08 -11.71
C ASN A 451 -19.24 28.17 -11.66
N ALA A 452 -18.39 28.41 -10.66
CA ALA A 452 -17.19 27.63 -10.40
C ALA A 452 -17.28 26.93 -9.04
N LYS A 453 -16.83 25.68 -9.01
CA LYS A 453 -16.83 24.79 -7.84
C LYS A 453 -15.66 25.05 -6.88
N SER A 454 -14.68 25.82 -7.33
CA SER A 454 -13.55 26.35 -6.57
C SER A 454 -12.83 27.39 -7.44
N VAL A 455 -11.89 28.15 -6.85
CA VAL A 455 -10.95 28.99 -7.62
C VAL A 455 -10.11 28.16 -8.59
N VAL A 456 -9.68 26.95 -8.18
CA VAL A 456 -8.88 26.04 -9.01
C VAL A 456 -9.70 25.50 -10.20
N ASP A 457 -10.96 25.10 -9.96
CA ASP A 457 -11.90 24.71 -11.03
C ASP A 457 -12.02 25.83 -12.08
N TYR A 458 -12.18 27.08 -11.64
CA TYR A 458 -12.26 28.22 -12.55
C TYR A 458 -10.99 28.38 -13.40
N ILE A 459 -9.82 28.37 -12.76
CA ILE A 459 -8.53 28.60 -13.42
C ILE A 459 -8.30 27.57 -14.52
N PHE A 460 -8.48 26.28 -14.22
CA PHE A 460 -8.19 25.22 -15.19
C PHE A 460 -9.25 25.09 -16.27
N ARG A 461 -10.54 25.36 -15.98
CA ARG A 461 -11.56 25.48 -17.03
C ARG A 461 -11.28 26.68 -17.94
N TRP A 462 -10.83 27.80 -17.39
CA TRP A 462 -10.43 28.95 -18.20
C TRP A 462 -9.21 28.65 -19.07
N MET A 463 -8.18 28.00 -18.52
CA MET A 463 -7.02 27.55 -19.30
C MET A 463 -7.41 26.57 -20.42
N GLY A 464 -8.32 25.64 -20.14
CA GLY A 464 -8.87 24.75 -21.16
C GLY A 464 -9.55 25.52 -22.29
N ILE A 465 -10.42 26.47 -21.94
CA ILE A 465 -11.13 27.32 -22.90
C ILE A 465 -10.19 28.16 -23.76
N GLN A 466 -9.05 28.62 -23.22
CA GLN A 466 -8.11 29.48 -23.95
C GLN A 466 -7.14 28.70 -24.84
N PHE A 467 -6.65 27.55 -24.39
CA PHE A 467 -5.49 26.90 -25.02
C PHE A 467 -5.77 25.51 -25.58
N ILE A 468 -6.94 24.90 -25.31
CA ILE A 468 -7.29 23.57 -25.82
C ILE A 468 -8.36 23.71 -26.91
N PRO A 469 -8.04 23.38 -28.17
CA PRO A 469 -9.02 23.39 -29.26
C PRO A 469 -10.22 22.49 -28.95
N GLY A 470 -11.44 22.98 -29.20
CA GLY A 470 -12.69 22.24 -28.96
C GLY A 470 -13.16 22.21 -27.50
N TYR A 471 -12.34 22.65 -26.54
CA TYR A 471 -12.70 22.59 -25.12
C TYR A 471 -13.82 23.58 -24.77
N ARG A 472 -13.82 24.77 -25.38
CA ARG A 472 -14.86 25.78 -25.20
C ARG A 472 -16.21 25.23 -25.63
N GLU A 473 -16.34 24.74 -26.85
CA GLU A 473 -17.59 24.25 -27.43
C GLU A 473 -18.16 23.05 -26.66
N ALA A 474 -17.30 22.22 -26.08
CA ALA A 474 -17.69 21.06 -25.30
C ALA A 474 -18.15 21.40 -23.88
N ASN A 475 -17.68 22.51 -23.29
CA ASN A 475 -17.80 22.77 -21.84
C ASN A 475 -18.47 24.10 -21.48
N THR A 476 -18.84 24.95 -22.45
CA THR A 476 -19.60 26.18 -22.18
C THR A 476 -21.11 25.95 -22.30
N PRO A 477 -21.93 26.70 -21.55
CA PRO A 477 -23.39 26.62 -21.67
C PRO A 477 -23.86 27.01 -23.06
N LYS A 478 -24.61 26.14 -23.74
CA LYS A 478 -25.23 26.44 -25.04
C LYS A 478 -26.35 27.46 -24.86
N ARG A 479 -26.14 28.69 -25.33
CA ARG A 479 -27.20 29.70 -25.41
C ARG A 479 -28.01 29.44 -26.69
N VAL A 480 -29.33 29.32 -26.56
CA VAL A 480 -30.25 29.32 -27.71
C VAL A 480 -30.37 30.78 -28.17
N GLU A 481 -30.01 31.06 -29.42
CA GLU A 481 -30.26 32.37 -30.04
C GLU A 481 -31.72 32.42 -30.52
N ASP A 482 -32.59 33.13 -29.78
CA ASP A 482 -33.93 33.46 -30.27
C ASP A 482 -33.81 34.52 -31.37
N THR A 483 -34.11 34.10 -32.59
CA THR A 483 -34.29 34.98 -33.76
C THR A 483 -35.77 35.34 -33.87
N SER A 484 -36.13 36.51 -33.36
CA SER A 484 -37.35 37.21 -33.81
C SER A 484 -37.13 38.71 -33.79
N SER A 485 -36.89 39.25 -34.98
CA SER A 485 -36.95 40.67 -35.29
C SER A 485 -38.40 41.15 -35.25
N GLU A 486 -38.71 42.17 -34.43
CA GLU A 486 -39.72 43.16 -34.77
C GLU A 486 -39.25 44.57 -34.42
N THR A 487 -39.44 45.42 -35.41
CA THR A 487 -39.10 46.84 -35.54
C THR A 487 -39.92 47.76 -34.65
N SER A 488 -39.28 48.76 -34.03
CA SER A 488 -39.91 50.07 -33.79
C SER A 488 -38.84 51.15 -33.56
N GLU A 489 -38.81 52.15 -34.44
CA GLU A 489 -37.95 53.32 -34.36
C GLU A 489 -38.53 54.42 -33.43
N THR A 490 -37.64 55.07 -32.69
CA THR A 490 -37.62 56.48 -32.23
C THR A 490 -38.72 57.04 -31.30
N LYS A 491 -38.28 57.56 -30.13
CA LYS A 491 -38.47 58.97 -29.70
C LYS A 491 -37.60 59.37 -28.49
N SER A 492 -37.45 60.68 -28.35
CA SER A 492 -36.43 61.50 -27.70
C SER A 492 -36.36 61.53 -26.16
N LEU A 493 -35.24 62.09 -25.66
CA LEU A 493 -35.05 62.64 -24.31
C LEU A 493 -36.21 63.57 -23.88
N SER A 494 -36.64 63.52 -22.61
CA SER A 494 -36.40 64.59 -21.61
C SER A 494 -37.10 64.36 -20.24
N ASP A 495 -36.47 64.92 -19.19
CA ASP A 495 -36.99 65.34 -17.87
C ASP A 495 -37.42 64.25 -16.86
N VAL A 496 -36.99 64.25 -15.58
CA VAL A 496 -37.16 65.33 -14.58
C VAL A 496 -36.15 65.15 -13.41
N LYS A 497 -35.55 66.27 -12.97
CA LYS A 497 -34.90 66.54 -11.65
C LYS A 497 -35.94 67.14 -10.69
N PRO A 498 -35.67 67.40 -9.39
CA PRO A 498 -34.67 66.85 -8.46
C PRO A 498 -35.30 66.52 -7.07
N LEU A 499 -34.55 65.97 -6.12
CA LEU A 499 -34.67 66.36 -4.70
C LEU A 499 -33.44 66.00 -3.86
N SER A 500 -33.16 66.88 -2.89
CA SER A 500 -31.94 67.01 -2.08
C SER A 500 -32.20 66.72 -0.60
N GLY A 501 -31.15 66.25 0.11
CA GLY A 501 -30.89 66.44 1.57
C GLY A 501 -31.73 65.58 2.53
N THR A 502 -31.27 65.12 3.71
CA THR A 502 -30.09 65.46 4.52
C THR A 502 -29.96 64.45 5.70
N THR A 503 -28.73 63.96 5.94
CA THR A 503 -28.02 63.75 7.23
C THR A 503 -28.56 63.00 8.47
N LEU A 504 -27.65 62.13 8.97
CA LEU A 504 -27.06 62.02 10.34
C LEU A 504 -27.66 61.09 11.44
N ASP A 505 -26.76 60.16 11.84
CA ASP A 505 -26.29 59.84 13.21
C ASP A 505 -27.00 58.84 14.16
N LYS A 506 -26.21 57.83 14.55
CA LYS A 506 -25.66 57.53 15.91
C LYS A 506 -26.09 56.26 16.68
N LYS A 507 -25.01 55.66 17.24
CA LYS A 507 -24.85 55.00 18.56
C LYS A 507 -25.28 53.53 18.70
N THR A 508 -24.34 52.57 18.80
CA THR A 508 -23.46 52.13 19.92
C THR A 508 -24.09 51.18 20.95
N THR A 509 -23.32 50.15 21.30
CA THR A 509 -23.08 49.50 22.63
C THR A 509 -23.50 48.04 22.83
N ASN A 510 -22.46 47.24 23.16
CA ASN A 510 -22.30 46.25 24.23
C ASN A 510 -23.46 45.36 24.69
N GLY A 511 -23.14 44.07 24.83
CA GLY A 511 -23.07 43.49 26.18
C GLY A 511 -23.96 42.29 26.49
N GLN A 512 -23.29 41.14 26.64
CA GLN A 512 -23.40 40.21 27.77
C GLN A 512 -24.65 39.31 27.98
N THR A 513 -24.32 38.00 28.02
CA THR A 513 -24.59 37.03 29.10
C THR A 513 -25.86 36.17 29.12
N ASN A 514 -25.57 34.86 29.16
CA ASN A 514 -26.01 33.81 30.10
C ASN A 514 -27.46 33.28 30.11
N GLY A 515 -27.54 31.94 30.17
CA GLY A 515 -28.71 31.15 30.58
C GLY A 515 -28.71 29.80 29.86
N ALA A 516 -27.92 28.81 30.28
CA ALA A 516 -28.21 27.85 31.36
C ALA A 516 -29.30 26.81 31.03
N LEU A 517 -28.86 25.54 31.08
CA LEU A 517 -29.55 24.34 31.58
C LEU A 517 -30.40 23.47 30.64
N ASN A 518 -29.86 22.26 30.44
CA ASN A 518 -30.44 20.93 30.71
C ASN A 518 -31.82 20.55 30.14
N GLY A 519 -31.82 19.44 29.41
CA GLY A 519 -32.43 18.22 29.97
C GLY A 519 -33.49 17.51 29.14
N HIS A 520 -33.20 16.22 28.92
CA HIS A 520 -34.10 15.07 28.76
C HIS A 520 -34.52 14.56 27.37
N ALA A 521 -34.19 13.26 27.23
CA ALA A 521 -34.61 12.27 26.27
C ALA A 521 -36.11 11.93 26.33
N THR A 522 -36.63 11.35 25.24
CA THR A 522 -37.55 10.19 25.28
C THR A 522 -37.59 9.43 23.93
N ASN A 523 -37.92 8.15 24.07
CA ASN A 523 -38.00 7.02 23.13
C ASN A 523 -38.92 7.17 21.91
N GLY A 524 -38.74 6.30 20.90
CA GLY A 524 -39.83 5.95 19.97
C GLY A 524 -39.49 5.04 18.78
N ALA A 525 -39.47 3.72 19.03
CA ALA A 525 -39.95 2.58 18.21
C ALA A 525 -39.80 2.51 16.66
N VAL A 526 -39.35 1.32 16.24
CA VAL A 526 -39.32 0.71 14.89
C VAL A 526 -40.70 0.12 14.51
N PRO A 527 -40.99 -0.08 13.22
CA PRO A 527 -41.60 -1.35 12.81
C PRO A 527 -40.94 -2.00 11.58
N SER A 528 -40.85 -3.33 11.66
CA SER A 528 -40.46 -4.27 10.59
C SER A 528 -41.63 -4.66 9.68
N LEU A 529 -41.36 -5.06 8.44
CA LEU A 529 -42.23 -5.94 7.65
C LEU A 529 -41.39 -6.87 6.75
N HIS A 530 -41.90 -8.08 6.55
CA HIS A 530 -41.26 -9.28 5.99
C HIS A 530 -41.99 -9.75 4.71
N ASN A 531 -41.30 -10.59 3.92
CA ASN A 531 -41.75 -11.48 2.82
C ASN A 531 -41.92 -10.88 1.41
N ALA A 532 -41.81 -11.60 0.29
CA ALA A 532 -40.92 -12.65 -0.25
C ALA A 532 -41.39 -12.93 -1.71
N GLU A 533 -40.53 -13.55 -2.53
CA GLU A 533 -40.79 -14.33 -3.78
C GLU A 533 -40.64 -13.68 -5.19
N THR A 534 -39.57 -14.16 -5.87
CA THR A 534 -39.49 -14.84 -7.18
C THR A 534 -40.09 -14.22 -8.46
N ALA A 535 -39.20 -13.90 -9.43
CA ALA A 535 -39.52 -13.99 -10.87
C ALA A 535 -38.25 -14.29 -11.70
N THR A 536 -38.37 -15.31 -12.55
CA THR A 536 -37.33 -15.92 -13.39
C THR A 536 -37.23 -15.25 -14.77
N ALA A 537 -35.99 -15.27 -15.30
CA ALA A 537 -35.44 -14.86 -16.60
C ALA A 537 -36.33 -14.68 -17.85
N LEU A 538 -35.96 -13.66 -18.65
CA LEU A 538 -36.02 -13.69 -20.12
C LEU A 538 -34.61 -13.43 -20.67
N LEU A 539 -34.12 -14.41 -21.45
CA LEU A 539 -32.83 -14.45 -22.12
C LEU A 539 -32.88 -13.68 -23.45
N LEU A 540 -31.92 -12.78 -23.67
CA LEU A 540 -31.45 -12.36 -24.99
C LEU A 540 -29.90 -12.32 -24.94
N GLU A 541 -29.27 -13.03 -25.88
CA GLU A 541 -27.82 -13.23 -26.07
C GLU A 541 -27.12 -12.00 -26.72
N PRO A 542 -25.77 -11.93 -26.75
CA PRO A 542 -25.02 -10.78 -26.24
C PRO A 542 -24.56 -9.78 -27.30
N GLY A 543 -24.54 -8.50 -26.91
CA GLY A 543 -23.72 -7.45 -27.51
C GLY A 543 -22.85 -6.84 -26.42
N GLU A 544 -21.53 -6.79 -26.65
CA GLU A 544 -20.52 -6.25 -25.73
C GLU A 544 -20.84 -4.80 -25.32
N ALA A 545 -21.26 -4.63 -24.08
CA ALA A 545 -21.15 -3.36 -23.35
C ALA A 545 -21.08 -3.70 -21.86
N THR A 546 -20.04 -3.21 -21.18
CA THR A 546 -19.84 -3.51 -19.77
C THR A 546 -20.90 -2.77 -18.94
N ARG A 547 -21.40 -3.42 -17.87
CA ARG A 547 -22.39 -2.86 -16.93
C ARG A 547 -21.98 -1.47 -16.41
N SER A 548 -20.67 -1.19 -16.37
CA SER A 548 -20.03 0.09 -16.06
C SER A 548 -20.40 1.24 -17.00
N GLU A 549 -20.63 0.97 -18.29
CA GLU A 549 -20.98 1.99 -19.29
C GLU A 549 -22.45 2.42 -19.21
N GLN A 550 -23.34 1.51 -18.79
CA GLN A 550 -24.74 1.88 -18.48
C GLN A 550 -24.83 2.79 -17.26
N PHE A 551 -23.99 2.60 -16.24
CA PHE A 551 -23.94 3.49 -15.07
C PHE A 551 -23.44 4.90 -15.38
N ALA A 552 -22.54 5.05 -16.35
CA ALA A 552 -21.99 6.37 -16.72
C ALA A 552 -23.03 7.30 -17.38
N ARG A 553 -24.01 6.74 -18.11
CA ARG A 553 -25.03 7.56 -18.81
C ARG A 553 -26.13 8.14 -17.92
N PHE A 554 -26.33 7.62 -16.70
CA PHE A 554 -27.39 8.07 -15.79
C PHE A 554 -26.95 9.11 -14.75
N GLN A 555 -25.67 9.53 -14.74
CA GLN A 555 -25.09 10.33 -13.65
C GLN A 555 -24.97 11.84 -13.91
N ALA A 556 -25.37 12.36 -15.07
CA ALA A 556 -25.08 13.76 -15.41
C ALA A 556 -25.83 14.80 -14.54
N ASP A 557 -27.05 14.48 -14.06
CA ASP A 557 -27.94 15.48 -13.43
C ASP A 557 -28.58 15.04 -12.09
N ALA A 558 -28.07 13.99 -11.43
CA ALA A 558 -28.64 13.53 -10.17
C ALA A 558 -28.18 14.40 -8.98
N PRO A 559 -29.10 15.02 -8.20
CA PRO A 559 -28.74 15.84 -7.04
C PRO A 559 -28.10 15.01 -5.94
N ALA A 560 -27.22 15.63 -5.15
CA ALA A 560 -26.63 14.98 -3.97
C ALA A 560 -27.70 14.83 -2.87
N CYS A 561 -27.61 13.75 -2.10
CA CYS A 561 -28.52 13.51 -1.00
C CYS A 561 -28.35 14.61 0.06
N GLU A 562 -29.44 15.32 0.40
CA GLU A 562 -29.43 16.36 1.43
C GLU A 562 -29.05 15.83 2.82
N ASN A 563 -29.24 14.53 3.07
CA ASN A 563 -28.99 13.92 4.38
C ASN A 563 -27.55 13.43 4.57
N CYS A 564 -26.93 12.84 3.55
CA CYS A 564 -25.59 12.23 3.70
C CYS A 564 -24.61 12.55 2.55
N GLY A 565 -25.00 13.41 1.61
CA GLY A 565 -24.13 13.89 0.53
C GLY A 565 -23.79 12.87 -0.57
N SER A 566 -24.22 11.61 -0.45
CA SER A 566 -24.02 10.61 -1.51
C SER A 566 -24.90 10.91 -2.71
N ILE A 567 -24.40 10.57 -3.91
CA ILE A 567 -25.13 10.79 -5.16
C ILE A 567 -26.40 9.95 -5.14
N THR A 568 -27.55 10.60 -5.32
CA THR A 568 -28.83 9.91 -5.43
C THR A 568 -28.98 9.28 -6.81
N VAL A 569 -29.82 8.26 -6.91
CA VAL A 569 -30.15 7.62 -8.19
C VAL A 569 -31.60 7.92 -8.51
N ARG A 570 -31.88 8.29 -9.76
CA ARG A 570 -33.25 8.60 -10.19
C ARG A 570 -34.12 7.35 -10.06
N ASN A 571 -35.20 7.47 -9.29
CA ASN A 571 -36.17 6.42 -9.04
C ASN A 571 -37.58 6.97 -9.36
N GLY A 572 -38.00 6.81 -10.62
CA GLY A 572 -39.23 7.43 -11.15
C GLY A 572 -39.09 8.95 -11.28
N ASN A 573 -40.08 9.69 -10.76
CA ASN A 573 -40.02 11.16 -10.67
C ASN A 573 -39.19 11.65 -9.47
N CYS A 574 -38.76 10.75 -8.59
CA CYS A 574 -37.97 11.06 -7.41
C CYS A 574 -36.51 10.63 -7.57
N TYR A 575 -35.72 10.92 -6.54
CA TYR A 575 -34.34 10.50 -6.38
C TYR A 575 -34.20 9.70 -5.08
N LEU A 576 -33.60 8.51 -5.15
CA LEU A 576 -33.37 7.64 -3.99
C LEU A 576 -31.89 7.61 -3.63
N CYS A 577 -31.58 7.80 -2.36
CA CYS A 577 -30.26 7.60 -1.82
C CYS A 577 -30.07 6.14 -1.38
N HIS A 578 -29.25 5.38 -2.11
CA HIS A 578 -28.96 3.98 -1.73
C HIS A 578 -28.07 3.83 -0.48
N ASN A 579 -27.44 4.93 -0.02
CA ASN A 579 -26.58 4.90 1.15
C ASN A 579 -27.35 5.08 2.47
N CYS A 580 -28.36 5.96 2.50
CA CYS A 580 -29.13 6.24 3.73
C CYS A 580 -30.64 6.04 3.58
N GLY A 581 -31.13 5.63 2.41
CA GLY A 581 -32.54 5.34 2.13
C GLY A 581 -33.43 6.57 1.92
N ALA A 582 -32.89 7.79 2.01
CA ALA A 582 -33.67 9.02 1.83
C ALA A 582 -34.17 9.17 0.38
N SER A 583 -35.44 9.54 0.21
CA SER A 583 -36.06 9.85 -1.09
C SER A 583 -36.30 11.36 -1.22
N MET A 584 -35.98 11.93 -2.37
CA MET A 584 -35.97 13.38 -2.63
C MET A 584 -36.67 13.71 -3.95
N GLY A 585 -37.36 14.86 -4.02
CA GLY A 585 -37.99 15.34 -5.26
C GLY A 585 -39.26 14.59 -5.69
N CYS A 586 -39.96 13.93 -4.76
CA CYS A 586 -41.28 13.38 -5.02
C CYS A 586 -42.34 14.50 -4.97
N SER A 587 -43.00 14.76 -6.10
CA SER A 587 -44.27 15.50 -6.17
C SER A 587 -45.46 14.59 -5.89
#